data_AF-A0A2H0S462-F1
#
_entry.id   AF-A0A2H0S462-F1
#
_cell.length_a   1.000
_cell.length_b   1.000
_cell.length_c   1.000
_cell.angle_alpha   90.00
_cell.angle_beta   90.00
_cell.angle_gamma   90.00
#
_symmetry.space_group_name_H-M   'P 1'
#
loop_
_entity.id
_entity.type
_entity.pdbx_description
1 polymer ?
#
loop_
_entity_poly.entity_id
_entity_poly.type
_entity_poly.pdbx_seq_one_letter_code
_entity_poly.pdbx_strand_id
1 'polypeptide(L)' 'HVLRSNPFPNTPPRFIRARMYHYQFTTPEEHKKTGAWWKRTLLGEYLPPVSF' A
#
# COMPACT_ATOMS: atom_id res chain seq x y z
N HIS A 1 -4.43 -0.98 17.96
CA HIS A 1 -4.58 -2.42 17.70
C HIS A 1 -3.37 -2.91 16.93
N VAL A 2 -2.41 -3.53 17.61
CA VAL A 2 -1.28 -4.22 16.97
C VAL A 2 -1.80 -5.56 16.45
N LEU A 3 -1.37 -5.99 15.27
CA LEU A 3 -1.63 -7.33 14.73
C LEU A 3 -0.96 -8.35 15.67
N ARG A 4 -1.67 -8.77 16.72
CA ARG A 4 -1.12 -9.56 17.83
C ARG A 4 -0.94 -11.04 17.48
N SER A 5 -1.50 -11.48 16.36
CA SER A 5 -1.43 -12.87 15.90
C SER A 5 -1.12 -12.92 14.40
N ASN A 6 -0.26 -13.87 14.02
CA ASN A 6 0.02 -14.18 12.62
C ASN A 6 -1.30 -14.54 11.91
N PRO A 7 -1.72 -13.80 10.88
CA PRO A 7 -2.95 -14.08 10.14
C PRO A 7 -2.86 -15.34 9.26
N PHE A 8 -1.69 -15.97 9.17
CA PHE A 8 -1.45 -17.20 8.41
C PHE A 8 -0.97 -18.35 9.31
N PRO A 9 -1.80 -18.85 10.24
CA PRO A 9 -1.38 -19.86 11.20
C PRO A 9 -1.19 -21.26 10.59
N ASN A 10 -1.94 -21.63 9.55
CA ASN A 10 -1.98 -23.00 9.02
C ASN A 10 -1.32 -23.16 7.64
N THR A 11 -1.28 -22.10 6.83
CA THR A 11 -0.69 -22.16 5.49
C THR A 11 -0.20 -20.76 5.12
N PRO A 12 1.12 -20.55 5.00
CA PRO A 12 1.62 -19.27 4.54
C PRO A 12 1.17 -19.00 3.10
N PRO A 13 0.93 -17.75 2.72
CA PRO A 13 0.60 -17.41 1.35
C PRO A 13 1.77 -17.77 0.44
N ARG A 14 1.46 -18.52 -0.63
CA ARG A 14 2.45 -18.98 -1.63
C ARG A 14 3.09 -17.82 -2.41
N PHE A 15 2.42 -16.67 -2.48
CA PHE A 15 2.89 -15.48 -3.18
C PHE A 15 2.59 -14.23 -2.37
N ILE A 16 3.58 -13.35 -2.20
CA ILE A 16 3.40 -12.02 -1.61
C ILE A 16 3.76 -10.97 -2.66
N ARG A 17 2.88 -9.99 -2.89
CA ARG A 17 3.14 -8.83 -3.77
C ARG A 17 3.12 -7.55 -2.94
N ALA A 18 4.23 -6.81 -2.97
CA ALA A 18 4.31 -5.50 -2.33
C ALA A 18 4.39 -4.39 -3.41
N ARG A 19 3.52 -3.38 -3.32
CA ARG A 19 3.51 -2.21 -4.22
C ARG A 19 3.86 -0.97 -3.42
N MET A 20 4.84 -0.20 -3.89
CA MET A 20 5.24 1.04 -3.24
C MET A 20 4.46 2.22 -3.80
N TYR A 21 3.84 2.99 -2.90
CA TYR A 21 3.12 4.20 -3.24
C TYR A 21 3.78 5.39 -2.56
N HIS A 22 4.05 6.44 -3.33
CA HIS A 22 4.38 7.74 -2.78
C HIS A 22 3.08 8.50 -2.51
N TYR A 23 2.91 8.96 -1.28
CA TYR A 23 1.83 9.83 -0.91
C TYR A 23 2.33 11.27 -0.84
N GLN A 24 1.67 12.16 -1.57
CA GLN A 24 1.92 13.59 -1.53
C GLN A 24 0.62 14.28 -1.13
N PHE A 25 0.72 15.29 -0.27
CA PHE A 25 -0.43 16.14 0.03
C PHE A 25 -0.92 16.83 -1.24
N THR A 26 -2.23 16.84 -1.46
CA THR A 26 -2.84 17.67 -2.49
C THR A 26 -2.71 19.14 -2.13
N THR A 27 -2.57 20.00 -3.13
CA THR A 27 -2.69 21.44 -2.90
C THR A 27 -4.12 21.82 -2.54
N PRO A 28 -4.36 22.99 -1.91
CA PRO A 28 -5.72 23.46 -1.59
C PRO A 28 -6.64 23.56 -2.81
N GLU A 29 -6.11 23.97 -3.96
CA GLU A 29 -6.87 24.02 -5.22
C GLU A 29 -7.30 22.63 -5.70
N GLU A 30 -6.41 21.65 -5.59
CA GLU A 30 -6.70 20.27 -6.00
C GLU A 30 -7.65 19.57 -5.04
N HIS A 31 -7.50 19.82 -3.74
CA HIS A 31 -8.45 19.34 -2.74
C HIS A 31 -9.84 19.96 -2.98
N LYS A 32 -9.92 21.26 -3.27
CA LYS A 32 -11.20 21.91 -3.59
C LYS A 32 -11.86 21.35 -4.86
N LYS A 33 -11.07 20.95 -5.85
CA LYS A 33 -11.58 20.38 -7.12
C LYS A 33 -11.92 18.89 -7.02
N THR A 34 -11.18 18.11 -6.25
CA THR A 34 -11.25 16.64 -6.26
C THR A 34 -11.74 16.01 -4.97
N GLY A 35 -11.71 16.75 -3.85
CA GLY A 35 -11.99 16.24 -2.51
C GLY A 35 -10.94 15.26 -1.97
N ALA A 36 -9.88 14.98 -2.73
CA ALA A 36 -8.79 14.13 -2.27
C ALA A 36 -7.83 14.94 -1.39
N TRP A 37 -7.41 14.37 -0.26
CA TRP A 37 -6.40 14.93 0.63
C TRP A 37 -4.96 14.55 0.24
N TRP A 38 -4.83 13.46 -0.53
CA TRP A 38 -3.56 12.88 -0.89
C TRP A 38 -3.59 12.41 -2.33
N LYS A 39 -2.51 12.71 -3.05
CA LYS A 39 -2.17 12.06 -4.31
C LYS A 39 -1.34 10.83 -4.02
N ARG A 40 -1.62 9.76 -4.75
CA ARG A 40 -0.89 8.49 -4.66
C ARG A 40 -0.24 8.23 -6.00
N THR A 41 1.09 8.18 -6.02
CA THR A 41 1.87 7.82 -7.20
C THR A 41 2.45 6.43 -6.98
N LEU A 42 2.15 5.49 -7.88
CA LEU A 42 2.77 4.16 -7.86
C LEU A 42 4.24 4.32 -8.24
N LEU A 43 5.15 4.10 -7.29
CA LEU A 43 6.60 4.18 -7.54
C LEU A 43 7.12 2.90 -8.22
N GLY A 44 6.44 1.77 -8.00
CA GLY A 44 6.80 0.48 -8.58
C GLY A 44 6.41 -0.69 -7.69
N GLU A 45 6.72 -1.90 -8.14
CA GLU A 45 6.69 -3.09 -7.28
C GLU A 45 7.88 -3.05 -6.34
N TYR A 46 7.61 -3.13 -5.04
CA TYR A 46 8.64 -3.12 -4.01
C TYR A 46 9.33 -4.49 -3.91
N LEU A 47 8.55 -5.56 -4.07
CA LEU A 47 9.06 -6.93 -4.12
C LEU A 47 8.30 -7.68 -5.23
N PRO A 48 9.03 -8.39 -6.12
CA PRO A 48 8.39 -9.34 -7.02
C PRO A 48 7.71 -10.45 -6.21
N PRO A 49 6.78 -11.22 -6.80
CA PRO A 49 6.13 -12.33 -6.11
C PRO A 49 7.17 -13.35 -5.63
N VAL A 50 7.44 -13.35 -4.33
CA VAL A 50 8.32 -14.34 -3.68
C VAL A 50 7.48 -15.47 -3.11
N SER A 51 7.93 -16.70 -3.35
CA SER A 51 7.42 -17.93 -2.72
C SER A 51 8.47 -18.43 -1.72
N PHE A 52 8.05 -18.80 -0.51
CA PHE A 52 8.89 -19.39 0.52
C PHE A 52 8.77 -20.91 0.54
#